data_AF-A0A7C7UUP0-F1
#
_entry.id   AF-A0A7C7UUP0-F1
#
_cell.length_a   1.000
_cell.length_b   1.000
_cell.length_c   1.000
_cell.angle_alpha   90.00
_cell.angle_beta   90.00
_cell.angle_gamma   90.00
#
_symmetry.space_group_name_H-M   'P 1'
#
loop_
_entity.id
_entity.type
_entity.pdbx_description
1 polymer ?
#
loop_
_entity_poly.entity_id
_entity_poly.type
_entity_poly.pdbx_seq_one_letter_code
_entity_poly.pdbx_strand_id
1 'polypeptide(L)'
;MLNIEGAPLDGIVLKVTDPDPNTPEEVTTGDKGDGKTEFLMWGTTAAWVLRDMAGTPYTSEKAEQLDPNQPPIWDLEAIGGCTGLTPEECEAKRHICPMQNSYDLVFQRQW
;
A
#
# COMPACT_ATOMS: atom_id res chain seq x y z
N MET A 1 1.71 6.50 7.60
CA MET A 1 1.30 6.00 8.93
C MET A 1 0.88 7.17 9.79
N LEU A 2 -0.29 7.07 10.42
CA LEU A 2 -0.87 8.11 11.24
C LEU A 2 -1.25 7.55 12.63
N ASN A 3 -1.17 8.39 13.66
CA ASN A 3 -1.73 8.11 14.98
C ASN A 3 -3.27 8.29 14.97
N ILE A 4 -3.91 8.08 16.13
CA ILE A 4 -5.37 8.21 16.26
C ILE A 4 -5.91 9.62 15.95
N GLU A 5 -5.10 10.65 16.14
CA GLU A 5 -5.44 12.05 15.87
C GLU A 5 -5.20 12.44 14.40
N GLY A 6 -4.73 11.50 13.57
CA GLY A 6 -4.35 11.75 12.19
C GLY A 6 -2.99 12.42 12.03
N ALA A 7 -2.19 12.54 13.10
CA ALA A 7 -0.84 13.07 13.03
C ALA A 7 0.14 12.00 12.49
N PRO A 8 1.17 12.38 11.71
CA PRO A 8 2.17 11.44 11.21
C PRO A 8 2.87 10.66 12.33
N LEU A 9 3.21 9.40 12.05
CA LEU A 9 3.88 8.51 13.01
C LEU A 9 5.11 7.82 12.40
N ASP A 10 6.28 8.21 12.90
CA ASP A 10 7.60 7.67 12.54
C ASP A 10 8.01 6.45 13.37
N GLY A 11 9.03 5.73 12.92
CA GLY A 11 9.61 4.61 13.67
C GLY A 11 8.71 3.38 13.74
N ILE A 12 7.81 3.24 12.77
CA ILE A 12 6.97 2.05 12.60
C ILE A 12 7.57 1.19 11.49
N VAL A 13 7.83 -0.08 11.81
CA VAL A 13 8.36 -1.06 10.87
C VAL A 13 7.20 -1.74 10.17
N LEU A 14 7.17 -1.58 8.84
CA LEU A 14 6.28 -2.29 7.94
C LEU A 14 7.03 -3.47 7.34
N LYS A 15 6.37 -4.61 7.25
CA LYS A 15 6.80 -5.69 6.37
C LYS A 15 6.15 -5.45 5.00
N VAL A 16 6.89 -5.69 3.93
CA VAL A 16 6.40 -5.65 2.55
C VAL A 16 6.86 -6.92 1.84
N THR A 17 5.96 -7.65 1.19
CA THR A 17 6.35 -8.79 0.33
C THR A 17 6.00 -8.50 -1.11
N ASP A 18 7.00 -8.56 -1.97
CA ASP A 18 6.85 -8.91 -3.37
C ASP A 18 6.56 -10.44 -3.47
N PRO A 19 5.93 -10.99 -4.53
CA PRO A 19 5.33 -12.33 -4.48
C PRO A 19 6.35 -13.49 -4.36
N ASP A 20 7.65 -13.21 -4.23
CA ASP A 20 8.62 -14.15 -3.67
C ASP A 20 8.70 -14.01 -2.13
N PRO A 21 8.08 -14.94 -1.37
CA PRO A 21 8.07 -14.89 0.09
C PRO A 21 9.46 -15.06 0.74
N ASN A 22 10.52 -15.33 -0.05
CA ASN A 22 11.88 -15.50 0.45
C ASN A 22 12.66 -14.18 0.60
N THR A 23 12.13 -13.05 0.12
CA THR A 23 12.74 -11.72 0.28
C THR A 23 11.75 -10.66 0.78
N PRO A 24 11.09 -10.86 1.94
CA PRO A 24 10.32 -9.77 2.54
C PRO A 24 11.25 -8.62 2.89
N GLU A 25 10.86 -7.41 2.52
CA GLU A 25 11.57 -6.19 2.91
C GLU A 25 10.90 -5.58 4.14
N GLU A 26 11.71 -5.10 5.08
CA GLU A 26 11.23 -4.30 6.20
C GLU A 26 11.59 -2.83 5.93
N VAL A 27 10.58 -1.99 5.84
CA VAL A 27 10.73 -0.54 5.66
C VAL A 27 10.23 0.17 6.91
N THR A 28 10.81 1.34 7.21
CA THR A 28 10.50 2.07 8.45
C THR A 28 9.98 3.46 8.13
N THR A 29 8.86 3.85 8.75
CA THR A 29 8.29 5.18 8.55
C THR A 29 9.20 6.29 9.08
N GLY A 30 9.23 7.42 8.36
CA GLY A 30 10.06 8.60 8.64
C GLY A 30 11.25 8.77 7.69
N ASP A 31 11.63 7.72 6.94
CA ASP A 31 12.77 7.75 6.02
C ASP A 31 12.50 8.56 4.73
N LYS A 32 11.22 8.78 4.41
CA LYS A 32 10.75 9.61 3.28
C LYS A 32 9.95 10.83 3.73
N GLY A 33 10.17 11.26 4.96
CA GLY A 33 9.44 12.34 5.63
C GLY A 33 8.41 11.82 6.62
N ASP A 34 7.81 12.74 7.38
CA ASP A 34 6.96 12.46 8.54
C ASP A 34 5.85 11.44 8.22
N GLY A 35 5.89 10.31 8.91
CA GLY A 35 4.98 9.18 8.81
C GLY A 35 5.05 8.41 7.50
N LYS A 36 6.02 8.69 6.63
CA LYS A 36 6.10 8.14 5.26
C LYS A 36 7.29 7.23 5.08
N THR A 37 7.11 6.26 4.21
CA THR A 37 8.16 5.39 3.66
C THR A 37 7.77 4.98 2.26
N GLU A 38 8.72 4.51 1.46
CA GLU A 38 8.51 4.12 0.08
C GLU A 38 9.19 2.78 -0.20
N PHE A 39 8.58 1.99 -1.06
CA PHE A 39 9.10 0.70 -1.51
C PHE A 39 8.85 0.54 -3.01
N LEU A 40 9.82 -0.02 -3.73
CA LEU A 40 9.68 -0.30 -5.16
C LEU A 40 8.92 -1.61 -5.37
N MET A 41 7.71 -1.53 -5.91
CA MET A 41 6.91 -2.70 -6.26
C MET A 41 7.37 -3.28 -7.61
N TRP A 42 7.89 -4.51 -7.59
CA TRP A 42 8.25 -5.27 -8.80
C TRP A 42 7.18 -6.30 -9.21
N GLY A 43 6.22 -6.57 -8.33
CA GLY A 43 5.11 -7.47 -8.56
C GLY A 43 4.00 -7.28 -7.51
N THR A 44 3.12 -8.26 -7.43
CA THR A 44 1.97 -8.22 -6.53
C THR A 44 2.43 -8.16 -5.07
N THR A 45 2.09 -7.07 -4.39
CA THR A 45 2.67 -6.71 -3.09
C THR A 45 1.65 -6.74 -1.96
N ALA A 46 2.07 -7.15 -0.77
CA ALA A 46 1.29 -6.97 0.46
C ALA A 46 2.12 -6.22 1.50
N ALA A 47 1.46 -5.36 2.28
CA ALA A 47 2.09 -4.58 3.35
C ALA A 47 1.40 -4.82 4.70
N TRP A 48 2.18 -4.91 5.77
CA TRP A 48 1.67 -5.09 7.14
C TRP A 48 2.44 -4.23 8.12
N VAL A 49 1.74 -3.66 9.11
CA VAL A 49 2.38 -3.07 10.28
C VAL A 49 2.85 -4.19 11.20
N LEU A 50 4.14 -4.22 11.54
CA LEU A 50 4.75 -5.34 12.25
C LEU A 50 5.17 -4.99 13.67
N ARG A 51 5.87 -3.87 13.87
CA ARG A 51 6.34 -3.42 15.19
C ARG A 51 6.76 -1.95 15.19
N ASP A 52 6.94 -1.37 16.36
CA ASP A 52 7.73 -0.14 16.49
C ASP A 52 9.23 -0.45 16.60
N MET A 53 10.05 0.60 16.54
CA MET A 53 11.50 0.51 16.73
C MET A 53 11.93 0.06 18.13
N ALA A 54 11.05 0.13 19.14
CA ALA A 54 11.31 -0.43 20.47
C ALA A 54 11.06 -1.95 20.52
N GLY A 55 10.55 -2.53 19.44
CA GLY A 55 10.25 -3.96 19.32
C GLY A 55 8.84 -4.34 19.81
N THR A 56 7.98 -3.36 20.15
CA THR A 56 6.58 -3.63 20.50
C THR A 56 5.87 -4.16 19.27
N PRO A 57 5.38 -5.41 19.27
CA PRO A 57 4.72 -5.97 18.10
C PRO A 57 3.34 -5.34 17.92
N TYR A 58 2.98 -5.12 16.66
CA TYR A 58 1.63 -4.77 16.26
C TYR A 58 1.02 -5.96 15.52
N THR A 59 -0.19 -6.35 15.90
CA THR A 59 -0.91 -7.45 15.27
C THR A 59 -2.22 -6.91 14.70
N SER A 60 -2.48 -7.12 13.40
CA SER A 60 -3.77 -6.99 12.67
C SER A 60 -3.88 -5.97 11.53
N GLU A 61 -2.86 -5.17 11.23
CA GLU A 61 -2.97 -4.14 10.18
C GLU A 61 -2.33 -4.62 8.88
N LYS A 62 -3.09 -5.34 8.05
CA LYS A 62 -2.70 -5.77 6.70
C LYS A 62 -3.45 -4.92 5.67
N ALA A 63 -2.74 -4.35 4.70
CA ALA A 63 -3.36 -3.74 3.52
C ALA A 63 -3.88 -4.83 2.55
N GLU A 64 -4.84 -4.47 1.70
CA GLU A 64 -5.20 -5.32 0.56
C GLU A 64 -3.98 -5.60 -0.31
N GLN A 65 -4.01 -6.74 -1.02
CA GLN A 65 -2.95 -7.11 -1.94
C GLN A 65 -2.99 -6.18 -3.16
N LEU A 66 -1.87 -5.53 -3.43
CA LEU A 66 -1.72 -4.55 -4.50
C LEU A 66 -1.10 -5.22 -5.74
N ASP A 67 -1.69 -5.04 -6.90
CA ASP A 67 -1.19 -5.61 -8.15
C ASP A 67 -0.81 -4.51 -9.15
N PRO A 68 0.50 -4.26 -9.38
CA PRO A 68 0.93 -3.21 -10.30
C PRO A 68 0.60 -3.51 -11.76
N ASN A 69 0.25 -4.75 -12.12
CA ASN A 69 -0.17 -5.14 -13.46
C ASN A 69 -1.68 -5.03 -13.65
N GLN A 70 -2.46 -5.21 -12.59
CA GLN A 70 -3.92 -5.28 -12.65
C GLN A 70 -4.56 -4.65 -11.40
N PRO A 71 -4.53 -3.31 -11.25
CA PRO A 71 -5.18 -2.64 -10.13
C PRO A 71 -6.65 -3.07 -10.03
N PRO A 72 -7.21 -3.24 -8.83
CA PRO A 72 -8.60 -3.62 -8.71
C PRO A 72 -9.50 -2.51 -9.29
N ILE A 73 -10.65 -2.89 -9.83
CA ILE A 73 -11.53 -1.94 -10.54
C ILE A 73 -11.97 -0.77 -9.66
N TRP A 74 -12.19 -1.02 -8.36
CA TRP A 74 -12.64 -0.01 -7.42
C TRP A 74 -11.58 1.07 -7.15
N ASP A 75 -10.28 0.76 -7.30
CA ASP A 75 -9.23 1.79 -7.27
C ASP A 75 -9.30 2.71 -8.49
N LEU A 76 -9.54 2.13 -9.68
CA LEU A 76 -9.75 2.92 -10.91
C LEU A 76 -10.98 3.81 -10.81
N GLU A 77 -12.04 3.32 -10.18
CA GLU A 77 -13.25 4.12 -9.90
C GLU A 77 -12.96 5.24 -8.89
N ALA A 78 -12.25 4.94 -7.79
CA ALA A 78 -11.94 5.90 -6.73
C ALA A 78 -11.10 7.08 -7.24
N ILE A 79 -10.19 6.85 -8.19
CA ILE A 79 -9.39 7.92 -8.82
C ILE A 79 -10.10 8.58 -10.02
N GLY A 80 -11.36 8.22 -10.30
CA GLY A 80 -12.14 8.75 -11.42
C GLY A 80 -11.73 8.22 -12.80
N GLY A 81 -10.87 7.21 -12.86
CA GLY A 81 -10.37 6.58 -14.09
C GLY A 81 -11.45 5.93 -14.95
N CYS A 82 -12.61 5.62 -14.36
CA CYS A 82 -13.77 5.04 -15.03
C CYS A 82 -14.90 6.02 -15.35
N THR A 83 -14.69 7.33 -15.15
CA THR A 83 -15.70 8.35 -15.44
C THR A 83 -16.16 8.30 -16.90
N GLY A 84 -17.47 8.11 -17.10
CA GLY A 84 -18.09 8.11 -18.44
C GLY A 84 -17.92 6.81 -19.23
N LEU A 85 -17.44 5.73 -18.61
CA LEU A 85 -17.26 4.42 -19.22
C LEU A 85 -18.36 3.45 -18.79
N THR A 86 -18.63 2.42 -19.61
CA THR A 86 -19.37 1.24 -19.16
C THR A 86 -18.52 0.39 -18.21
N PRO A 87 -19.13 -0.53 -17.44
CA PRO A 87 -18.37 -1.49 -16.63
C PRO A 87 -17.35 -2.30 -17.44
N GLU A 88 -17.69 -2.75 -18.65
CA GLU A 88 -16.76 -3.50 -19.51
C GLU A 88 -15.59 -2.64 -19.99
N GLU A 89 -15.86 -1.37 -20.33
CA GLU A 89 -14.82 -0.42 -20.74
C GLU A 89 -13.89 -0.05 -19.57
N CYS A 90 -14.43 0.08 -18.35
CA CYS A 90 -13.66 0.29 -17.14
C CYS A 90 -12.78 -0.93 -16.80
N GLU A 91 -13.32 -2.14 -16.91
CA GLU A 91 -12.55 -3.38 -16.68
C GLU A 91 -11.39 -3.50 -17.68
N ALA A 92 -11.61 -3.17 -18.95
CA ALA A 92 -10.55 -3.17 -19.96
C ALA A 92 -9.39 -2.23 -19.64
N LYS A 93 -9.63 -1.15 -18.88
CA LYS A 93 -8.57 -0.20 -18.48
C LYS A 93 -7.54 -0.80 -17.54
N ARG A 94 -7.90 -1.82 -16.75
CA ARG A 94 -6.99 -2.48 -15.80
C ARG A 94 -5.74 -3.07 -16.46
N HIS A 95 -5.77 -3.23 -17.78
CA HIS A 95 -4.69 -3.86 -18.56
C HIS A 95 -3.88 -2.88 -19.43
N ILE A 96 -4.21 -1.57 -19.46
CA ILE A 96 -3.64 -0.65 -20.45
C ILE A 96 -2.18 -0.30 -20.14
N CYS A 97 -1.80 -0.20 -18.87
CA CYS A 97 -0.44 0.17 -18.45
C CYS A 97 0.06 -0.72 -17.30
N PRO A 98 0.38 -2.00 -17.57
CA PRO A 98 0.97 -2.85 -16.55
C PRO A 98 2.29 -2.25 -16.06
N MET A 99 2.58 -2.41 -14.77
CA MET A 99 3.80 -1.93 -14.11
C MET A 99 3.99 -0.40 -14.05
N GLN A 100 2.98 0.39 -14.40
CA GLN A 100 3.04 1.86 -14.32
C GLN A 100 2.07 2.44 -13.28
N ASN A 101 1.68 1.63 -12.30
CA ASN A 101 0.79 2.02 -11.21
C ASN A 101 1.59 2.26 -9.93
N SER A 102 1.21 3.30 -9.19
CA SER A 102 1.70 3.58 -7.84
C SER A 102 0.51 3.57 -6.88
N TYR A 103 0.75 3.14 -5.64
CA TYR A 103 -0.29 3.06 -4.62
C TYR A 103 0.10 3.89 -3.40
N ASP A 104 -0.87 4.67 -2.91
CA ASP A 104 -0.76 5.38 -1.65
C ASP A 104 -1.52 4.60 -0.57
N LEU A 105 -0.80 3.92 0.31
CA LEU A 105 -1.38 3.22 1.46
C LEU A 105 -1.32 4.09 2.71
N VAL A 106 -2.49 4.32 3.33
CA VAL A 106 -2.60 5.05 4.60
C VAL A 106 -3.04 4.09 5.71
N PHE A 107 -2.10 3.77 6.59
CA PHE A 107 -2.41 3.13 7.87
C PHE A 107 -2.67 4.22 8.92
N GLN A 108 -3.83 4.16 9.58
CA GLN A 108 -4.19 5.05 10.69
C GLN A 108 -4.60 4.23 11.90
N ARG A 109 -3.92 4.46 13.01
CA ARG A 109 -4.23 3.81 14.29
C ARG A 109 -5.64 4.20 14.76
N GLN A 110 -6.33 3.24 15.34
CA GLN A 110 -7.69 3.43 15.86
C GLN A 110 -7.75 3.50 17.40
N TRP A 111 -6.59 3.51 18.06
CA TRP A 111 -6.43 3.46 19.51
C TRP A 111 -5.18 4.21 19.98
#